data_AF-A0A1H1V406-F1
#
_entry.id   AF-A0A1H1V406-F1
#
_cell.length_a   1.000
_cell.length_b   1.000
_cell.length_c   1.000
_cell.angle_alpha   90.00
_cell.angle_beta   90.00
_cell.angle_gamma   90.00
#
_symmetry.space_group_name_H-M   'P 1'
#
loop_
_entity.id
_entity.type
_entity.pdbx_description
1 polymer ?
#
loop_
_entity_poly.entity_id
_entity_poly.type
_entity_poly.pdbx_seq_one_letter_code
_entity_poly.pdbx_strand_id
1 'polypeptide(L)'
;MQIVVHLPRPGSPEGDPPTRRALLEAVASAAGRLVAAGYADDADPDWAAAIRQYEDGWIRKVVRRARGVHWQRVQPLPGVGVTHDGASVRALLPGPVGELPDEVRRLQVGGTEVEDAAAPGERDADPAALAVALNPAVTMTAGKAAAQAGHAAQLAWHAMPGDRRLEWTAAGCPVRVVAVPPAGWQAALVRSGVVVRDGGLTEVTPGTTTAAAWW
;
A
#
# COMPACT_ATOMS: atom_id res chain seq x y z
N MET A 1 7.73 4.94 6.09
CA MET A 1 6.93 3.75 6.45
C MET A 1 7.53 2.50 5.84
N GLN A 2 7.72 1.44 6.63
CA GLN A 2 8.14 0.13 6.12
C GLN A 2 6.92 -0.79 6.04
N ILE A 3 6.80 -1.50 4.93
CA ILE A 3 5.70 -2.43 4.68
C ILE A 3 6.33 -3.78 4.37
N VAL A 4 6.04 -4.77 5.20
CA VAL A 4 6.53 -6.14 5.02
C VAL A 4 5.43 -6.97 4.38
N VAL A 5 5.75 -7.63 3.29
CA VAL A 5 4.82 -8.50 2.55
C VAL A 5 5.26 -9.95 2.69
N HIS A 6 4.32 -10.82 3.02
CA HIS A 6 4.55 -12.25 3.05
C HIS A 6 4.56 -12.77 1.62
N LEU A 7 5.72 -13.27 1.18
CA LEU A 7 5.90 -13.85 -0.15
C LEU A 7 6.47 -15.26 0.00
N PRO A 8 5.61 -16.28 0.20
CA PRO A 8 5.97 -17.69 0.14
C PRO A 8 6.68 -18.05 -1.16
N ARG A 9 7.31 -19.23 -1.19
CA ARG A 9 7.72 -19.84 -2.47
C ARG A 9 6.59 -20.72 -2.98
N PRO A 10 6.34 -20.79 -4.30
CA PRO A 10 5.38 -21.74 -4.85
C PRO A 10 5.64 -23.16 -4.33
N GLY A 11 4.58 -23.84 -3.90
CA GLY A 11 4.66 -25.19 -3.34
C GLY A 11 5.32 -25.30 -1.95
N SER A 12 5.58 -24.18 -1.27
CA SER A 12 6.04 -24.21 0.12
C SER A 12 4.88 -24.50 1.09
N PRO A 13 5.17 -24.98 2.32
CA PRO A 13 4.13 -25.18 3.34
C PRO A 13 3.40 -23.89 3.76
N GLU A 14 3.94 -22.71 3.41
CA GLU A 14 3.35 -21.41 3.68
C GLU A 14 2.30 -20.99 2.63
N GLY A 15 2.05 -21.83 1.62
CA GLY A 15 1.17 -21.56 0.49
C GLY A 15 1.90 -21.00 -0.73
N ASP A 16 1.10 -20.56 -1.72
CA ASP A 16 1.60 -19.93 -2.94
C ASP A 16 1.67 -18.40 -2.80
N PRO A 17 2.55 -17.73 -3.56
CA PRO A 17 2.60 -16.27 -3.59
C PRO A 17 1.24 -15.66 -4.00
N PRO A 18 0.86 -14.50 -3.44
CA PRO A 18 -0.33 -13.80 -3.87
C PRO A 18 -0.18 -13.27 -5.30
N THR A 19 -1.31 -12.98 -5.93
CA THR A 19 -1.32 -12.26 -7.21
C THR A 19 -0.83 -10.82 -7.04
N ARG A 20 -0.31 -10.20 -8.11
CA ARG A 20 0.09 -8.79 -8.10
C ARG A 20 -1.01 -7.86 -7.58
N ARG A 21 -2.24 -8.08 -8.05
CA ARG A 21 -3.40 -7.28 -7.64
C ARG A 21 -3.68 -7.39 -6.14
N ALA A 22 -3.77 -8.62 -5.63
CA ALA A 22 -4.01 -8.88 -4.21
C ALA A 22 -2.92 -8.23 -3.34
N LEU A 23 -1.65 -8.30 -3.76
CA LEU A 23 -0.54 -7.65 -3.08
C LEU A 23 -0.70 -6.12 -3.02
N LEU A 24 -0.99 -5.48 -4.15
CA LEU A 24 -1.16 -4.02 -4.22
C LEU A 24 -2.36 -3.55 -3.38
N GLU A 25 -3.49 -4.24 -3.48
CA GLU A 25 -4.71 -3.95 -2.71
C GLU A 25 -4.42 -4.11 -1.20
N ALA A 26 -3.78 -5.21 -0.78
CA ALA A 26 -3.44 -5.44 0.62
C ALA A 26 -2.49 -4.37 1.17
N VAL A 27 -1.47 -3.98 0.41
CA VAL A 27 -0.52 -2.93 0.81
C VAL A 27 -1.21 -1.57 0.92
N ALA A 28 -2.09 -1.24 -0.02
CA ALA A 28 -2.83 0.01 -0.01
C ALA A 28 -3.81 0.08 1.18
N SER A 29 -4.57 -0.99 1.42
CA SER A 29 -5.45 -1.12 2.59
C SER A 29 -4.66 -1.02 3.91
N ALA A 30 -3.49 -1.67 4.00
CA ALA A 30 -2.64 -1.59 5.20
C ALA A 30 -2.12 -0.17 5.45
N ALA A 31 -1.72 0.56 4.41
CA ALA A 31 -1.32 1.96 4.54
C ALA A 31 -2.48 2.85 5.00
N GLY A 32 -3.68 2.66 4.43
CA GLY A 32 -4.89 3.38 4.85
C GLY A 32 -5.25 3.12 6.31
N ARG A 33 -5.27 1.85 6.73
CA ARG A 33 -5.55 1.46 8.14
C ARG A 33 -4.54 2.03 9.13
N LEU A 34 -3.26 2.06 8.75
CA LEU A 34 -2.20 2.59 9.60
C LEU A 34 -2.35 4.10 9.82
N VAL A 35 -2.69 4.85 8.78
CA VAL A 35 -2.99 6.29 8.87
C VAL A 35 -4.22 6.50 9.72
N ALA A 36 -5.32 5.78 9.44
CA ALA A 36 -6.55 5.85 10.25
C ALA A 36 -6.30 5.61 11.73
N ALA A 37 -5.48 4.60 12.08
CA ALA A 37 -5.15 4.30 13.48
C ALA A 37 -4.40 5.45 14.19
N GLY A 38 -3.55 6.19 13.48
CA GLY A 38 -2.84 7.35 14.06
C GLY A 38 -3.68 8.62 14.18
N TYR A 39 -4.83 8.67 13.50
CA TYR A 39 -5.75 9.82 13.50
C TYR A 39 -7.10 9.52 14.15
N ALA A 40 -7.29 8.33 14.72
CA ALA A 40 -8.48 8.01 15.48
C ALA A 40 -8.61 8.93 16.71
N ASP A 41 -9.84 9.21 17.14
CA ASP A 41 -10.09 10.08 18.31
C ASP A 41 -9.51 9.49 19.60
N ASP A 42 -9.43 8.16 19.68
CA ASP A 42 -8.84 7.38 20.78
C ASP A 42 -7.45 6.83 20.44
N ALA A 43 -6.77 7.40 19.43
CA ALA A 43 -5.45 6.94 19.02
C ALA A 43 -4.45 7.01 20.18
N ASP A 44 -3.63 5.96 20.28
CA ASP A 44 -2.45 5.97 21.15
C ASP A 44 -1.58 7.20 20.83
N PRO A 45 -1.20 8.02 21.83
CA PRO A 45 -0.43 9.25 21.60
C PRO A 45 0.89 9.02 20.85
N ASP A 46 1.57 7.89 21.09
CA ASP A 46 2.82 7.55 20.42
C ASP A 46 2.59 7.18 18.96
N TRP A 47 1.48 6.49 18.66
CA TRP A 47 1.08 6.22 17.28
C TRP A 47 0.74 7.50 16.53
N ALA A 48 -0.04 8.37 17.16
CA ALA A 48 -0.43 9.63 16.57
C ALA A 48 0.79 10.53 16.32
N ALA A 49 1.74 10.59 17.25
CA ALA A 49 2.99 11.32 17.10
C ALA A 49 3.86 10.73 15.97
N ALA A 50 4.03 9.41 15.93
CA ALA A 50 4.81 8.72 14.91
C ALA A 50 4.26 8.93 13.48
N ILE A 51 2.94 8.90 13.32
CA ILE A 51 2.29 9.15 12.03
C ILE A 51 2.46 10.62 11.62
N ARG A 52 2.18 11.58 12.52
CA ARG A 52 2.37 13.02 12.23
C ARG A 52 3.82 13.35 11.86
N GLN A 53 4.79 12.89 12.64
CA GLN A 53 6.21 13.12 12.37
C GLN A 53 6.65 12.54 11.01
N TYR A 54 6.10 11.38 10.63
CA TYR A 54 6.36 10.79 9.32
C TYR A 54 5.78 11.62 8.17
N GLU A 55 4.60 12.21 8.37
CA GLU A 55 3.91 13.03 7.37
C GLU A 55 4.51 14.42 7.21
N ASP A 56 5.07 15.00 8.28
CA ASP A 56 5.80 16.29 8.25
C ASP A 56 7.14 16.20 7.49
N GLY A 57 7.62 14.99 7.24
CA GLY A 57 8.90 14.73 6.59
C GLY A 57 8.81 14.33 5.10
N TRP A 58 9.94 13.87 4.56
CA TRP A 58 9.98 13.27 3.23
C TRP A 58 9.43 11.84 3.27
N ILE A 59 8.15 11.71 2.92
CA ILE A 59 7.40 10.46 2.98
C ILE A 59 8.01 9.42 2.03
N ARG A 60 8.67 8.40 2.60
CA ARG A 60 9.16 7.23 1.88
C ARG A 60 8.44 5.96 2.32
N LYS A 61 7.76 5.29 1.39
CA LYS A 61 7.24 3.93 1.58
C LYS A 61 8.21 2.91 0.98
N VAL A 62 8.58 1.90 1.76
CA VAL A 62 9.44 0.80 1.30
C VAL A 62 8.73 -0.52 1.54
N VAL A 63 8.53 -1.28 0.47
CA VAL A 63 7.98 -2.63 0.53
C VAL A 63 9.14 -3.62 0.60
N ARG A 64 9.11 -4.53 1.58
CA ARG A 64 10.11 -5.57 1.81
C ARG A 64 9.44 -6.93 1.86
N ARG A 65 10.10 -7.94 1.33
CA ARG A 65 9.57 -9.31 1.38
C ARG A 65 10.06 -10.05 2.62
N ALA A 66 9.19 -10.87 3.19
CA ALA A 66 9.52 -11.81 4.25
C ALA A 66 8.84 -13.16 4.01
N ARG A 67 9.39 -14.20 4.64
CA ARG A 67 8.93 -15.59 4.58
C ARG A 67 9.47 -16.37 5.76
N GLY A 68 8.81 -17.47 6.12
CA GLY A 68 9.11 -18.32 7.26
C GLY A 68 9.36 -17.53 8.54
N VAL A 69 10.46 -17.83 9.22
CA VAL A 69 10.83 -17.17 10.48
C VAL A 69 10.98 -15.65 10.37
N HIS A 70 11.35 -15.12 9.19
CA HIS A 70 11.49 -13.67 9.00
C HIS A 70 10.12 -12.98 8.96
N TRP A 71 9.10 -13.66 8.41
CA TRP A 71 7.73 -13.17 8.47
C TRP A 71 7.19 -13.21 9.90
N GLN A 72 7.42 -14.31 10.62
CA GLN A 72 7.01 -14.44 12.03
C GLN A 72 7.63 -13.36 12.93
N ARG A 73 8.91 -13.03 12.71
CA ARG A 73 9.64 -12.04 13.51
C ARG A 73 9.14 -10.60 13.38
N VAL A 74 8.48 -10.24 12.28
CA VAL A 74 7.93 -8.88 12.11
C VAL A 74 6.51 -8.72 12.67
N GLN A 75 5.81 -9.82 12.94
CA GLN A 75 4.45 -9.79 13.49
C GLN A 75 4.32 -9.02 14.82
N PRO A 76 5.23 -9.18 15.80
CA PRO A 76 5.12 -8.46 17.07
C PRO A 76 5.51 -6.98 16.98
N LEU A 77 6.12 -6.52 15.89
CA LEU A 77 6.53 -5.12 15.75
C LEU A 77 5.30 -4.20 15.65
N PRO A 78 5.31 -2.98 16.23
CA PRO A 78 4.18 -2.05 16.15
C PRO A 78 3.74 -1.76 14.71
N GLY A 79 2.42 -1.80 14.46
CA GLY A 79 1.84 -1.61 13.13
C GLY A 79 0.53 -2.36 12.93
N VAL A 80 0.06 -2.38 11.69
CA VAL A 80 -1.21 -3.03 11.29
C VAL A 80 -0.96 -4.22 10.37
N GLY A 81 -1.77 -5.26 10.54
CA GLY A 81 -1.78 -6.44 9.68
C GLY A 81 -3.00 -6.43 8.76
N VAL A 82 -2.82 -6.82 7.50
CA VAL A 82 -3.90 -7.01 6.53
C VAL A 82 -3.70 -8.32 5.81
N THR A 83 -4.77 -9.10 5.70
CA THR A 83 -4.85 -10.25 4.79
C THR A 83 -5.97 -9.98 3.79
N HIS A 84 -5.68 -10.15 2.50
CA HIS A 84 -6.59 -9.85 1.40
C HIS A 84 -6.27 -10.72 0.18
N ASP A 85 -7.24 -11.50 -0.31
CA ASP A 85 -7.11 -12.36 -1.49
C ASP A 85 -5.79 -13.17 -1.54
N GLY A 86 -5.41 -13.76 -0.40
CA GLY A 86 -4.18 -14.55 -0.24
C GLY A 86 -2.90 -13.74 0.03
N ALA A 87 -2.93 -12.41 -0.12
CA ALA A 87 -1.82 -11.54 0.28
C ALA A 87 -1.87 -11.26 1.78
N SER A 88 -0.74 -11.37 2.46
CA SER A 88 -0.58 -10.96 3.86
C SER A 88 0.48 -9.88 4.01
N VAL A 89 0.14 -8.80 4.69
CA VAL A 89 0.93 -7.57 4.76
C VAL A 89 0.99 -7.06 6.19
N ARG A 90 2.16 -6.58 6.60
CA ARG A 90 2.42 -5.89 7.85
C ARG A 90 2.95 -4.49 7.55
N ALA A 91 2.12 -3.46 7.72
CA ALA A 91 2.55 -2.07 7.64
C ALA A 91 2.99 -1.62 9.04
N LEU A 92 4.27 -1.29 9.18
CA LEU A 92 4.88 -0.96 10.46
C LEU A 92 4.68 0.51 10.79
N LEU A 93 4.46 0.80 12.08
CA LEU A 93 4.41 2.16 12.59
C LEU A 93 5.70 2.89 12.15
N PRO A 94 5.60 4.07 11.52
CA PRO A 94 6.79 4.80 11.09
C PRO A 94 7.67 5.19 12.27
N GLY A 95 8.98 5.26 12.02
CA GLY A 95 9.96 5.76 12.97
C GLY A 95 11.20 6.26 12.23
N PRO A 96 12.20 6.79 12.95
CA PRO A 96 13.43 7.29 12.36
C PRO A 96 14.13 6.21 11.52
N VAL A 97 14.65 6.59 10.34
CA VAL A 97 15.31 5.63 9.41
C VAL A 97 16.53 4.95 10.07
N GLY A 98 17.24 5.68 10.94
CA GLY A 98 18.37 5.15 11.70
C GLY A 98 18.01 4.16 12.81
N GLU A 99 16.74 4.08 13.19
CA GLU A 99 16.23 3.26 14.31
C GLU A 99 15.40 2.07 13.83
N LEU A 100 15.56 1.69 12.56
CA LEU A 100 14.80 0.58 12.00
C LEU A 100 15.12 -0.74 12.72
N PRO A 101 14.12 -1.53 13.17
CA PRO A 101 14.37 -2.81 13.82
C PRO A 101 15.21 -3.76 12.97
N ASP A 102 16.06 -4.54 13.63
CA ASP A 102 16.98 -5.50 13.00
C ASP A 102 16.26 -6.51 12.11
N GLU A 103 15.08 -6.95 12.56
CA GLU A 103 14.17 -7.86 11.87
C GLU A 103 13.78 -7.31 10.50
N VAL A 104 13.62 -5.99 10.37
CA VAL A 104 13.18 -5.31 9.14
C VAL A 104 14.38 -4.94 8.27
N ARG A 105 15.49 -4.50 8.89
CA ARG A 105 16.71 -4.08 8.17
C ARG A 105 17.29 -5.21 7.31
N ARG A 106 17.18 -6.45 7.79
CA ARG A 106 17.67 -7.66 7.10
C ARG A 106 16.77 -8.13 5.95
N LEU A 107 15.55 -7.62 5.83
CA LEU A 107 14.63 -8.00 4.76
C LEU A 107 15.00 -7.35 3.43
N GLN A 108 14.80 -8.12 2.35
CA GLN A 108 15.12 -7.67 1.00
C GLN A 108 14.01 -6.78 0.43
N VAL A 109 14.41 -5.71 -0.27
CA VAL A 109 13.52 -4.81 -1.03
C VAL A 109 13.20 -5.36 -2.42
N GLY A 110 14.13 -6.12 -3.03
CA GLY A 110 13.92 -6.81 -4.31
C GLY A 110 13.40 -8.25 -4.15
N GLY A 111 12.95 -8.86 -5.25
CA GLY A 111 12.36 -10.21 -5.25
C GLY A 111 10.88 -10.20 -4.83
N THR A 112 10.19 -9.09 -5.09
CA THR A 112 8.76 -8.88 -4.81
C THR A 112 7.85 -9.32 -5.95
N GLU A 113 8.45 -9.87 -7.01
CA GLU A 113 7.81 -10.22 -8.27
C GLU A 113 6.79 -11.33 -8.01
N VAL A 114 5.57 -11.05 -8.43
CA VAL A 114 4.40 -11.91 -8.29
C VAL A 114 3.67 -11.91 -9.60
N GLU A 115 2.99 -13.00 -9.90
CA GLU A 115 2.30 -13.17 -11.16
C GLU A 115 1.13 -12.18 -11.28
N ASP A 116 0.98 -11.63 -12.48
CA ASP A 116 -0.25 -10.96 -12.86
C ASP A 116 -1.33 -12.03 -13.04
N ALA A 117 -2.28 -12.08 -12.13
CA ALA A 117 -3.50 -12.83 -12.40
C ALA A 117 -4.20 -12.20 -13.59
N ALA A 118 -4.75 -13.05 -14.48
CA ALA A 118 -5.65 -12.63 -15.55
C ALA A 118 -6.61 -11.54 -15.06
N ALA A 119 -6.87 -10.55 -15.92
CA ALA A 119 -7.80 -9.48 -15.60
C ALA A 119 -9.09 -10.13 -15.08
N PRO A 120 -9.51 -9.89 -13.82
CA PRO A 120 -10.79 -10.37 -13.37
C PRO A 120 -11.81 -9.79 -14.36
N GLY A 121 -12.70 -10.64 -14.87
CA GLY A 121 -13.96 -10.11 -15.42
C GLY A 121 -14.57 -9.21 -14.35
N GLU A 122 -15.19 -8.09 -14.77
CA GLU A 122 -15.80 -7.05 -13.91
C GLU A 122 -16.16 -7.58 -12.52
N ARG A 123 -15.20 -7.59 -11.60
CA ARG A 123 -15.49 -7.97 -10.21
C ARG A 123 -16.06 -6.70 -9.62
N ASP A 124 -17.31 -6.81 -9.22
CA ASP A 124 -18.21 -5.76 -8.76
C ASP A 124 -17.48 -4.54 -8.23
N ALA A 125 -17.81 -3.38 -8.80
CA ALA A 125 -17.46 -2.10 -8.23
C ALA A 125 -17.97 -2.09 -6.78
N ASP A 126 -17.07 -2.37 -5.82
CA ASP A 126 -17.34 -2.23 -4.41
C ASP A 126 -17.43 -0.72 -4.14
N PRO A 127 -18.64 -0.15 -3.94
CA PRO A 127 -18.78 1.28 -3.77
C PRO A 127 -18.09 1.77 -2.50
N ALA A 128 -17.86 0.87 -1.54
CA ALA A 128 -17.12 1.18 -0.33
C ALA A 128 -15.61 1.26 -0.58
N ALA A 129 -15.07 0.62 -1.63
CA ALA A 129 -13.63 0.56 -1.87
C ALA A 129 -13.06 1.82 -2.54
N LEU A 130 -11.84 2.18 -2.15
CA LEU A 130 -11.02 3.15 -2.87
C LEU A 130 -10.53 2.49 -4.16
N ALA A 131 -10.84 3.10 -5.31
CA ALA A 131 -10.31 2.65 -6.58
C ALA A 131 -8.94 3.29 -6.81
N VAL A 132 -7.93 2.47 -7.11
CA VAL A 132 -6.55 2.89 -7.39
C VAL A 132 -6.15 2.41 -8.77
N ALA A 133 -5.71 3.32 -9.64
CA ALA A 133 -5.09 2.98 -10.91
C ALA A 133 -3.60 3.33 -10.90
N LEU A 134 -2.79 2.44 -11.45
CA LEU A 134 -1.37 2.71 -11.70
C LEU A 134 -1.19 3.26 -13.12
N ASN A 135 -0.20 4.13 -13.30
CA ASN A 135 0.09 4.69 -14.62
C ASN A 135 0.52 3.57 -15.59
N PRO A 136 -0.25 3.30 -16.67
CA PRO A 136 0.06 2.21 -17.59
C PRO A 136 1.31 2.46 -18.44
N ALA A 137 1.82 3.69 -18.49
CA ALA A 137 3.04 4.05 -19.22
C ALA A 137 4.32 3.85 -18.39
N VAL A 138 4.21 3.47 -17.12
CA VAL A 138 5.37 3.32 -16.21
C VAL A 138 5.50 1.87 -15.76
N THR A 139 6.57 1.21 -16.23
CA THR A 139 6.93 -0.12 -15.73
C THR A 139 7.48 0.00 -14.31
N MET A 140 6.85 -0.69 -13.36
CA MET A 140 7.31 -0.75 -11.96
C MET A 140 7.44 -2.20 -11.52
N THR A 141 8.43 -2.48 -10.67
CA THR A 141 8.45 -3.72 -9.90
C THR A 141 7.21 -3.81 -9.02
N ALA A 142 6.81 -5.02 -8.64
CA ALA A 142 5.61 -5.22 -7.81
C ALA A 142 5.70 -4.46 -6.47
N GLY A 143 6.87 -4.46 -5.81
CA GLY A 143 7.10 -3.70 -4.58
C GLY A 143 6.97 -2.17 -4.77
N LYS A 144 7.46 -1.62 -5.88
CA LYS A 144 7.29 -0.19 -6.19
C LYS A 144 5.82 0.14 -6.48
N ALA A 145 5.17 -0.66 -7.32
CA ALA A 145 3.75 -0.51 -7.61
C ALA A 145 2.88 -0.58 -6.34
N ALA A 146 3.17 -1.50 -5.42
CA ALA A 146 2.52 -1.61 -4.12
C ALA A 146 2.77 -0.38 -3.24
N ALA A 147 4.01 0.12 -3.20
CA ALA A 147 4.32 1.36 -2.48
C ALA A 147 3.52 2.56 -3.03
N GLN A 148 3.41 2.70 -4.35
CA GLN A 148 2.64 3.78 -4.99
C GLN A 148 1.14 3.64 -4.70
N ALA A 149 0.59 2.43 -4.70
CA ALA A 149 -0.79 2.18 -4.27
C ALA A 149 -1.01 2.58 -2.79
N GLY A 150 -0.05 2.27 -1.91
CA GLY A 150 -0.05 2.75 -0.53
C GLY A 150 0.10 4.27 -0.38
N HIS A 151 0.80 4.96 -1.29
CA HIS A 151 0.79 6.42 -1.37
C HIS A 151 -0.58 6.95 -1.76
N ALA A 152 -1.23 6.37 -2.76
CA ALA A 152 -2.56 6.77 -3.18
C ALA A 152 -3.58 6.60 -2.04
N ALA A 153 -3.54 5.48 -1.31
CA ALA A 153 -4.43 5.23 -0.18
C ALA A 153 -4.24 6.21 0.99
N GLN A 154 -2.99 6.52 1.36
CA GLN A 154 -2.72 7.52 2.39
C GLN A 154 -3.21 8.92 1.97
N LEU A 155 -2.95 9.34 0.74
CA LEU A 155 -3.44 10.64 0.25
C LEU A 155 -4.97 10.68 0.18
N ALA A 156 -5.60 9.59 -0.27
CA ALA A 156 -7.05 9.49 -0.34
C ALA A 156 -7.68 9.61 1.05
N TRP A 157 -7.10 8.98 2.09
CA TRP A 157 -7.59 9.12 3.46
C TRP A 157 -7.68 10.59 3.89
N HIS A 158 -6.67 11.42 3.57
CA HIS A 158 -6.67 12.85 3.89
C HIS A 158 -7.62 13.68 3.02
N ALA A 159 -7.83 13.26 1.77
CA ALA A 159 -8.66 13.99 0.81
C ALA A 159 -10.15 13.64 0.87
N MET A 160 -10.52 12.47 1.40
CA MET A 160 -11.90 12.05 1.54
C MET A 160 -12.70 12.99 2.44
N PRO A 161 -13.95 13.33 2.08
CA PRO A 161 -14.91 13.92 3.00
C PRO A 161 -15.06 13.10 4.29
N GLY A 162 -15.41 13.76 5.40
CA GLY A 162 -15.39 13.14 6.74
C GLY A 162 -16.26 11.88 6.86
N ASP A 163 -17.48 11.93 6.33
CA ASP A 163 -18.42 10.80 6.27
C ASP A 163 -17.86 9.63 5.46
N ARG A 164 -17.42 9.88 4.22
CA ARG A 164 -16.84 8.86 3.34
C ARG A 164 -15.58 8.24 3.94
N ARG A 165 -14.74 9.05 4.59
CA ARG A 165 -13.52 8.59 5.28
C ARG A 165 -13.84 7.68 6.45
N LEU A 166 -14.85 8.01 7.24
CA LEU A 166 -15.31 7.18 8.36
C LEU A 166 -15.86 5.86 7.85
N GLU A 167 -16.70 5.87 6.81
CA GLU A 167 -17.24 4.66 6.18
C GLU A 167 -16.12 3.76 5.62
N TRP A 168 -15.19 4.34 4.86
CA TRP A 168 -14.06 3.61 4.29
C TRP A 168 -13.17 3.00 5.38
N THR A 169 -12.89 3.76 6.44
CA THR A 169 -12.09 3.29 7.58
C THR A 169 -12.79 2.16 8.33
N ALA A 170 -14.09 2.29 8.61
CA ALA A 170 -14.91 1.29 9.29
C ALA A 170 -15.02 -0.02 8.49
N ALA A 171 -15.03 0.05 7.16
CA ALA A 171 -14.97 -1.11 6.28
C ALA A 171 -13.57 -1.77 6.22
N GLY A 172 -12.59 -1.25 6.97
CA GLY A 172 -11.21 -1.74 6.97
C GLY A 172 -10.40 -1.25 5.77
N CYS A 173 -10.67 -0.03 5.30
CA CYS A 173 -9.99 0.64 4.20
C CYS A 173 -9.88 -0.22 2.92
N PRO A 174 -10.98 -0.80 2.40
CA PRO A 174 -10.93 -1.66 1.22
C PRO A 174 -10.40 -0.91 -0.01
N VAL A 175 -9.52 -1.55 -0.78
CA VAL A 175 -8.93 -0.98 -2.00
C VAL A 175 -9.15 -1.92 -3.17
N ARG A 176 -9.46 -1.35 -4.34
CA ARG A 176 -9.52 -2.07 -5.62
C ARG A 176 -8.54 -1.46 -6.61
N VAL A 177 -7.66 -2.30 -7.16
CA VAL A 177 -6.74 -1.87 -8.22
C VAL A 177 -7.44 -2.02 -9.56
N VAL A 178 -7.67 -0.89 -10.22
CA VAL A 178 -8.38 -0.80 -11.50
C VAL A 178 -7.38 -0.69 -12.64
N ALA A 179 -7.49 -1.61 -13.60
CA ALA A 179 -6.72 -1.54 -14.84
C ALA A 179 -7.26 -0.39 -15.71
N VAL A 180 -6.39 0.56 -16.05
CA VAL A 180 -6.72 1.66 -16.96
C VAL A 180 -5.81 1.54 -18.18
N PRO A 181 -6.36 1.34 -19.40
CA PRO A 181 -5.54 1.32 -20.59
C PRO A 181 -4.96 2.72 -20.86
N PRO A 182 -3.84 2.82 -21.62
CA PRO A 182 -3.21 4.12 -21.91
C PRO A 182 -4.17 5.18 -22.44
N ALA A 183 -5.10 4.80 -23.33
CA ALA A 183 -6.12 5.71 -23.88
C ALA A 183 -7.10 6.26 -22.84
N GLY A 184 -7.32 5.53 -21.73
CA GLY A 184 -8.22 5.94 -20.64
C GLY A 184 -7.52 6.69 -19.50
N TRP A 185 -6.18 6.81 -19.53
CA TRP A 185 -5.41 7.36 -18.41
C TRP A 185 -5.75 8.83 -18.14
N GLN A 186 -5.89 9.65 -19.18
CA GLN A 186 -6.23 11.06 -19.00
C GLN A 186 -7.62 11.24 -18.36
N ALA A 187 -8.60 10.43 -18.76
CA ALA A 187 -9.93 10.44 -18.15
C ALA A 187 -9.88 9.97 -16.67
N ALA A 188 -9.03 8.98 -16.35
CA ALA A 188 -8.80 8.56 -14.98
C ALA A 188 -8.20 9.66 -14.11
N LEU A 189 -7.28 10.48 -14.65
CA LEU A 189 -6.72 11.64 -13.96
C LEU A 189 -7.77 12.72 -13.70
N VAL A 190 -8.62 13.02 -14.69
CA VAL A 190 -9.67 14.05 -14.56
C VAL A 190 -10.66 13.70 -13.43
N ARG A 191 -11.02 12.43 -13.26
CA ARG A 191 -11.94 11.98 -12.19
C ARG A 191 -11.26 11.74 -10.84
N SER A 192 -9.93 11.75 -10.79
CA SER A 192 -9.21 11.37 -9.58
C SER A 192 -9.36 12.42 -8.49
N GLY A 193 -9.63 11.97 -7.26
CA GLY A 193 -9.58 12.82 -6.08
C GLY A 193 -8.14 13.04 -5.60
N VAL A 194 -7.24 12.09 -5.89
CA VAL A 194 -5.80 12.20 -5.59
C VAL A 194 -4.93 11.64 -6.70
N VAL A 195 -3.75 12.24 -6.85
CA VAL A 195 -2.72 11.83 -7.81
C VAL A 195 -1.38 11.70 -7.08
N VAL A 196 -0.72 10.56 -7.26
CA VAL A 196 0.64 10.32 -6.73
C VAL A 196 1.65 10.68 -7.81
N ARG A 197 2.59 11.55 -7.47
CA ARG A 197 3.74 11.88 -8.31
C ARG A 197 5.01 11.40 -7.64
N ASP A 198 5.90 10.78 -8.41
CA ASP A 198 7.20 10.39 -7.89
C ASP A 198 8.03 11.62 -7.56
N GLY A 199 8.49 11.72 -6.32
CA GLY A 199 9.32 12.82 -5.82
C GLY A 199 10.79 12.75 -6.27
N GLY A 200 11.16 11.83 -7.16
CA GLY A 200 12.55 11.62 -7.60
C GLY A 200 13.36 10.71 -6.67
N LEU A 201 12.69 9.92 -5.82
CA LEU A 201 13.32 8.95 -4.92
C LEU A 201 13.33 7.53 -5.51
N THR A 202 12.87 7.38 -6.76
CA THR A 202 12.88 6.13 -7.51
C THR A 202 13.58 6.29 -8.87
N GLU A 203 13.65 5.21 -9.64
CA GLU A 203 14.23 5.20 -10.99
C GLU A 203 13.34 5.88 -12.04
N VAL A 204 12.14 6.33 -11.64
CA VAL A 204 11.18 7.02 -12.50
C VAL A 204 11.54 8.50 -12.56
N THR A 205 11.38 9.12 -13.74
CA THR A 205 11.62 10.56 -13.92
C THR A 205 10.84 11.37 -12.88
N PRO A 206 11.49 12.28 -12.12
CA PRO A 206 10.80 13.10 -11.12
C PRO A 206 9.59 13.83 -11.70
N GLY A 207 8.50 13.91 -10.94
CA GLY A 207 7.24 14.53 -11.37
C GLY A 207 6.32 13.62 -12.19
N THR A 208 6.75 12.39 -12.52
CA THR A 208 5.90 11.40 -13.19
C THR A 208 4.75 10.99 -12.29
N THR A 209 3.54 11.03 -12.82
CA THR A 209 2.38 10.45 -12.15
C THR A 209 2.51 8.93 -12.13
N THR A 210 2.53 8.32 -10.96
CA THR A 210 2.69 6.86 -10.80
C THR A 210 1.37 6.16 -10.48
N ALA A 211 0.45 6.85 -9.79
CA ALA A 211 -0.86 6.34 -9.44
C ALA A 211 -1.89 7.46 -9.35
N ALA A 212 -3.16 7.11 -9.49
CA ALA A 212 -4.31 7.96 -9.28
C ALA A 212 -5.39 7.18 -8.50
N ALA A 213 -6.19 7.87 -7.69
CA ALA A 213 -7.27 7.22 -6.95
C ALA A 213 -8.53 8.09 -6.87
N TRP A 214 -9.67 7.42 -6.77
CA TRP A 214 -11.01 8.00 -6.64
C TRP A 214 -11.89 7.08 -5.78
N TRP A 215 -12.96 7.63 -5.22
CA TRP A 215 -13.82 6.98 -4.22
C TRP A 215 -15.28 7.38 -4.35
#